data_AF-A0A2X2R976-F1
#
_entry.id   AF-A0A2X2R976-F1
#
_cell.length_a   1.000
_cell.length_b   1.000
_cell.length_c   1.000
_cell.angle_alpha   90.00
_cell.angle_beta   90.00
_cell.angle_gamma   90.00
#
_symmetry.space_group_name_H-M   'P 1'
#
loop_
_entity.id
_entity.type
_entity.pdbx_description
1 polymer ?
#
loop_
_entity_poly.entity_id
_entity_poly.type
_entity_poly.pdbx_seq_one_letter_code
_entity_poly.pdbx_strand_id
1 'polypeptide(L)'
;MPVAGLKVVAGRGTVYSGTKFAVKAISEGLRMETPKDNIRVTTLYPGAVESELKYGSSDPEASAGIQAFYKEYEIPADLVARAIAYAIEQPEDVAINEITLRPTKQEF
;
A
#
# COMPACT_ATOMS: atom_id res chain seq x y z
N MET A 1 1.46 -4.00 12.53
CA MET A 1 2.46 -3.85 11.44
C MET A 1 2.23 -2.50 10.79
N PRO A 2 3.25 -1.66 10.59
CA PRO A 2 3.07 -0.34 9.97
C PRO A 2 2.83 -0.45 8.45
N VAL A 3 2.38 0.65 7.83
CA VAL A 3 2.13 0.72 6.38
C VAL A 3 3.46 0.78 5.60
N ALA A 4 3.74 -0.25 4.81
CA ALA A 4 4.98 -0.35 4.04
C ALA A 4 5.05 0.73 2.94
N GLY A 5 6.23 1.32 2.76
CA GLY A 5 6.44 2.47 1.87
C GLY A 5 6.30 3.83 2.58
N LEU A 6 5.76 3.84 3.80
CA LEU A 6 5.74 5.02 4.69
C LEU A 6 6.55 4.79 5.96
N LYS A 7 6.58 3.55 6.46
CA LYS A 7 7.36 3.14 7.63
C LYS A 7 7.98 1.76 7.41
N VAL A 8 9.11 1.52 8.06
CA VAL A 8 9.85 0.26 7.95
C VAL A 8 9.33 -0.76 8.96
N VAL A 9 9.11 -1.99 8.51
CA VAL A 9 8.83 -3.14 9.37
C VAL A 9 10.15 -3.83 9.73
N ALA A 10 10.78 -3.40 10.82
CA ALA A 10 12.05 -3.97 11.25
C ALA A 10 11.93 -5.45 11.66
N GLY A 11 13.00 -6.22 11.47
CA GLY A 11 13.12 -7.63 11.89
C GLY A 11 12.45 -8.66 11.00
N ARG A 12 11.27 -8.37 10.43
CA ARG A 12 10.51 -9.33 9.61
C ARG A 12 10.08 -8.82 8.23
N GLY A 13 10.26 -7.53 7.93
CA GLY A 13 9.78 -6.94 6.69
C GLY A 13 10.69 -5.86 6.11
N THR A 14 11.99 -5.86 6.45
CA THR A 14 12.94 -4.83 6.01
C THR A 14 13.07 -4.78 4.48
N VAL A 15 13.26 -5.93 3.83
CA VAL A 15 13.38 -6.00 2.36
C VAL A 15 12.08 -5.59 1.70
N TYR A 16 10.93 -6.11 2.16
CA TYR A 16 9.62 -5.71 1.67
C TYR A 16 9.39 -4.20 1.80
N SER A 17 9.73 -3.62 2.95
CA SER A 17 9.66 -2.18 3.17
C SER A 17 10.50 -1.42 2.15
N GLY A 18 11.75 -1.84 1.93
CA GLY A 18 12.64 -1.25 0.91
C GLY A 18 12.01 -1.25 -0.49
N THR A 19 11.41 -2.36 -0.91
CA THR A 19 10.72 -2.41 -2.21
C THR A 19 9.56 -1.42 -2.30
N LYS A 20 8.81 -1.21 -1.20
CA LYS A 20 7.69 -0.26 -1.18
C LYS A 20 8.12 1.20 -1.11
N PHE A 21 9.26 1.49 -0.46
CA PHE A 21 9.90 2.81 -0.56
C PHE A 21 10.42 3.09 -1.98
N ALA A 22 10.94 2.07 -2.68
CA ALA A 22 11.34 2.22 -4.08
C ALA A 22 10.13 2.53 -4.99
N VAL A 23 9.00 1.85 -4.81
CA VAL A 23 7.75 2.18 -5.53
C VAL A 23 7.36 3.64 -5.31
N LYS A 24 7.40 4.13 -4.06
CA LYS A 24 7.12 5.54 -3.75
C LYS A 24 8.01 6.48 -4.54
N ALA A 25 9.33 6.27 -4.50
CA ALA A 25 10.29 7.12 -5.20
C ALA A 25 10.08 7.11 -6.72
N ILE A 26 9.80 5.94 -7.31
CA ILE A 26 9.51 5.80 -8.75
C ILE A 26 8.23 6.56 -9.11
N SER A 27 7.15 6.39 -8.34
CA SER A 27 5.88 7.09 -8.59
C SER A 27 6.01 8.61 -8.45
N GLU A 28 6.85 9.09 -7.53
CA GLU A 28 7.17 10.51 -7.40
C GLU A 28 7.90 11.05 -8.63
N GLY A 29 8.91 10.33 -9.12
CA GLY A 29 9.61 10.69 -10.38
C GLY A 29 8.66 10.76 -11.57
N LEU A 30 7.85 9.72 -11.77
CA LEU A 30 6.87 9.67 -12.87
C LEU A 30 5.89 10.85 -12.83
N ARG A 31 5.46 11.28 -11.63
CA ARG A 31 4.58 12.44 -11.47
C ARG A 31 5.24 13.75 -11.92
N MET A 32 6.55 13.88 -11.74
CA MET A 32 7.30 15.06 -12.18
C MET A 32 7.55 15.07 -13.69
N GLU A 33 7.66 13.89 -14.30
CA GLU A 33 8.01 13.71 -15.72
C GLU A 33 6.81 13.85 -16.66
N THR A 34 5.61 13.52 -16.17
CA THR A 34 4.39 13.39 -16.99
C THR A 34 3.39 14.56 -17.10
N PRO A 35 3.54 15.74 -16.43
CA PRO A 35 2.52 16.80 -16.51
C PRO A 35 2.21 17.30 -17.93
N LYS A 36 3.19 17.25 -18.84
CA LYS A 36 3.01 17.69 -20.24
C LYS A 36 2.11 16.76 -21.05
N ASP A 37 1.99 15.51 -20.62
CA ASP A 37 1.23 14.46 -21.31
C ASP A 37 -0.17 14.25 -20.70
N ASN A 38 -0.54 15.07 -19.70
CA ASN A 38 -1.78 14.94 -18.95
C ASN A 38 -1.98 13.54 -18.32
N ILE A 39 -0.88 12.90 -17.88
CA ILE A 39 -0.93 11.62 -17.18
C ILE A 39 -0.88 11.86 -15.67
N ARG A 40 -1.81 11.25 -14.94
CA ARG A 40 -1.89 11.33 -13.48
C ARG A 40 -1.27 10.09 -12.84
N VAL A 41 -0.50 10.28 -11.76
CA VAL A 41 0.17 9.20 -11.03
C VAL A 41 -0.28 9.20 -9.56
N THR A 42 -0.98 8.14 -9.15
CA THR A 42 -1.46 7.93 -7.77
C THR A 42 -0.72 6.77 -7.11
N THR A 43 -0.19 6.99 -5.91
CA THR A 43 0.38 5.94 -5.06
C THR A 43 -0.60 5.59 -3.94
N LEU A 44 -0.96 4.31 -3.80
CA LEU A 44 -1.80 3.83 -2.71
C LEU A 44 -0.96 3.08 -1.67
N TYR A 45 -1.18 3.39 -0.41
CA TYR A 45 -0.52 2.80 0.75
C TYR A 45 -1.56 2.07 1.62
N PRO A 46 -1.96 0.84 1.25
CA PRO A 46 -2.87 0.03 2.04
C PRO A 46 -2.20 -0.57 3.28
N GLY A 47 -2.96 -0.65 4.37
CA GLY A 47 -2.67 -1.45 5.55
C GLY A 47 -2.96 -2.95 5.33
N ALA A 48 -3.42 -3.65 6.37
CA ALA A 48 -3.82 -5.06 6.27
C ALA A 48 -5.07 -5.22 5.39
N VAL A 49 -4.97 -5.98 4.30
CA VAL A 49 -6.07 -6.19 3.33
C VAL A 49 -6.24 -7.68 3.06
N GLU A 50 -7.48 -8.15 3.07
CA GLU A 50 -7.80 -9.55 2.78
C GLU A 50 -7.33 -9.93 1.36
N SER A 51 -6.28 -10.75 1.30
CA SER A 51 -5.64 -11.20 0.06
C SER A 51 -4.78 -12.44 0.30
N GLU A 52 -4.25 -13.00 -0.78
CA GLU A 52 -3.34 -14.16 -0.77
C GLU A 52 -1.94 -13.80 -0.25
N LEU A 53 -1.62 -12.51 -0.10
CA LEU A 53 -0.30 -12.03 0.32
C LEU A 53 0.16 -12.65 1.65
N LYS A 54 -0.78 -12.94 2.56
CA LYS A 54 -0.51 -13.57 3.85
C LYS A 54 0.06 -15.00 3.77
N TYR A 55 -0.01 -15.63 2.58
CA TYR A 55 0.51 -16.97 2.31
C TYR A 55 1.85 -16.97 1.56
N GLY A 56 2.43 -15.80 1.27
CA GLY A 56 3.63 -15.68 0.42
C GLY A 56 4.96 -16.00 1.10
N SER A 57 5.00 -16.22 2.42
CA SER A 57 6.23 -16.54 3.14
C SER A 57 6.46 -18.04 3.24
N SER A 58 7.65 -18.50 2.88
CA SER A 58 8.09 -19.90 3.05
C SER A 58 8.65 -20.19 4.43
N ASP A 59 8.88 -19.17 5.26
CA ASP A 59 9.31 -19.31 6.65
C ASP A 59 8.07 -19.57 7.54
N PRO A 60 7.98 -20.73 8.24
CA PRO A 60 6.83 -21.07 9.06
C PRO A 60 6.57 -20.08 10.21
N GLU A 61 7.61 -19.54 10.85
CA GLU A 61 7.44 -18.60 11.98
C GLU A 61 6.94 -17.24 11.46
N ALA A 62 7.54 -16.74 10.38
CA ALA A 62 7.11 -15.51 9.75
C ALA A 62 5.67 -15.64 9.22
N SER A 63 5.35 -16.76 8.58
CA SER A 63 4.00 -17.05 8.04
C SER A 63 2.95 -17.05 9.14
N ALA A 64 3.20 -17.70 10.28
CA ALA A 64 2.27 -17.71 11.41
C ALA A 64 2.01 -16.30 11.95
N GLY A 65 3.06 -15.48 12.10
CA GLY A 65 2.93 -14.09 12.56
C GLY A 65 2.17 -13.20 11.56
N ILE A 66 2.44 -13.36 10.26
CA ILE A 66 1.74 -12.64 9.19
C ILE A 66 0.25 -13.02 9.20
N GLN A 67 -0.07 -14.31 9.20
CA GLN A 67 -1.46 -14.76 9.18
C GLN A 67 -2.23 -14.32 10.42
N ALA A 68 -1.62 -14.35 11.61
CA ALA A 68 -2.24 -13.84 12.83
C ALA A 68 -2.55 -12.34 12.73
N PHE A 69 -1.61 -11.54 12.22
CA PHE A 69 -1.82 -10.11 11.98
C PHE A 69 -2.96 -9.84 10.99
N TYR A 70 -2.99 -10.53 9.85
CA TYR A 70 -4.06 -10.35 8.87
C TYR A 70 -5.42 -10.78 9.45
N LYS A 71 -5.51 -11.89 10.17
CA LYS A 71 -6.75 -12.34 10.82
C LYS A 71 -7.34 -11.30 11.79
N GLU A 72 -6.49 -10.55 12.49
CA GLU A 72 -6.94 -9.57 13.48
C GLU A 72 -7.31 -8.21 12.85
N TYR A 73 -6.59 -7.80 11.82
CA TYR A 73 -6.67 -6.43 11.30
C TYR A 73 -7.23 -6.31 9.89
N GLU A 74 -7.28 -7.36 9.06
CA GLU A 74 -7.57 -7.20 7.63
C GLU A 74 -8.93 -6.56 7.35
N ILE A 75 -8.93 -5.63 6.38
CA ILE A 75 -10.15 -5.11 5.79
C ILE A 75 -10.42 -5.80 4.44
N PRO A 76 -11.70 -5.90 4.03
CA PRO A 76 -12.07 -6.38 2.71
C PRO A 76 -11.37 -5.62 1.56
N ALA A 77 -10.98 -6.35 0.51
CA ALA A 77 -10.29 -5.79 -0.65
C ALA A 77 -11.11 -4.72 -1.41
N ASP A 78 -12.45 -4.78 -1.35
CA ASP A 78 -13.33 -3.80 -1.98
C ASP A 78 -13.16 -2.38 -1.40
N LEU A 79 -12.69 -2.25 -0.15
CA LEU A 79 -12.34 -0.94 0.43
C LEU A 79 -11.14 -0.29 -0.28
N VAL A 80 -10.16 -1.09 -0.70
CA VAL A 80 -9.04 -0.59 -1.51
C VAL A 80 -9.51 -0.25 -2.91
N ALA A 81 -10.37 -1.08 -3.52
CA ALA A 81 -10.96 -0.81 -4.82
C ALA A 81 -11.74 0.52 -4.84
N ARG A 82 -12.49 0.84 -3.78
CA ARG A 82 -13.17 2.14 -3.63
C ARG A 82 -12.20 3.33 -3.60
N ALA A 83 -11.05 3.19 -2.94
CA ALA A 83 -10.03 4.25 -2.94
C ALA A 83 -9.39 4.45 -4.32
N ILE A 84 -9.21 3.37 -5.08
CA ILE A 84 -8.76 3.43 -6.47
C ILE A 84 -9.80 4.14 -7.34
N ALA A 85 -11.07 3.75 -7.24
CA ALA A 85 -12.18 4.38 -7.97
C ALA A 85 -12.25 5.88 -7.67
N TYR A 86 -12.16 6.27 -6.39
CA TYR A 86 -12.10 7.67 -5.98
C TYR A 86 -10.99 8.44 -6.68
N ALA A 87 -9.77 7.89 -6.77
CA ALA A 87 -8.65 8.55 -7.44
C ALA A 87 -8.90 8.72 -8.95
N ILE A 88 -9.48 7.71 -9.60
CA ILE A 88 -9.74 7.70 -11.04
C ILE A 88 -10.86 8.67 -11.42
N GLU A 89 -11.93 8.73 -10.62
CA GLU A 89 -13.14 9.51 -10.86
C GLU A 89 -12.94 11.03 -10.77
N GLN A 90 -11.77 11.49 -10.28
CA GLN A 90 -11.50 12.92 -10.23
C GLN A 90 -11.40 13.52 -11.64
N PRO A 91 -11.77 14.80 -11.82
CA PRO A 91 -11.57 15.53 -13.07
C PRO A 91 -10.13 15.43 -13.61
N GLU A 92 -9.95 15.58 -14.92
CA GLU A 92 -8.65 15.40 -15.58
C GLU A 92 -7.57 16.37 -15.06
N ASP A 93 -7.97 17.55 -14.61
CA ASP A 93 -7.13 18.60 -14.04
C ASP A 93 -6.86 18.43 -12.54
N VAL A 94 -7.34 17.33 -11.94
CA VAL A 94 -7.13 16.99 -10.53
C VAL A 94 -6.37 15.68 -10.40
N ALA A 95 -5.18 15.73 -9.80
CA ALA A 95 -4.36 14.57 -9.49
C ALA A 95 -4.40 14.25 -7.98
N ILE A 96 -4.88 13.05 -7.63
CA ILE A 96 -4.70 12.50 -6.29
C ILE A 96 -3.34 11.81 -6.23
N ASN A 97 -2.39 12.40 -5.53
CA ASN A 97 -1.00 11.93 -5.55
C ASN A 97 -0.78 10.71 -4.65
N GLU A 98 -1.32 10.75 -3.43
CA GLU A 98 -1.11 9.71 -2.43
C GLU A 98 -2.40 9.42 -1.65
N ILE A 99 -2.70 8.15 -1.43
CA ILE A 99 -3.78 7.71 -0.55
C ILE A 99 -3.23 6.70 0.44
N THR A 100 -3.37 6.98 1.74
CA THR A 100 -3.09 6.01 2.80
C THR A 100 -4.39 5.54 3.40
N LEU A 101 -4.63 4.23 3.40
CA LEU A 101 -5.82 3.62 3.97
C LEU A 101 -5.44 2.40 4.79
N ARG A 102 -6.02 2.27 5.97
CA ARG A 102 -5.74 1.15 6.87
C ARG A 102 -6.93 0.86 7.78
N PRO A 103 -7.07 -0.37 8.28
CA PRO A 103 -7.97 -0.69 9.36
C PRO A 103 -7.77 0.28 10.55
N THR A 104 -8.85 0.80 11.11
CA THR A 104 -8.79 1.79 12.20
C THR A 104 -8.04 1.26 13.42
N LYS A 105 -8.16 -0.04 13.69
CA LYS A 105 -7.49 -0.73 14.81
C LYS A 105 -6.00 -0.97 14.58
N GLN A 106 -5.53 -0.91 13.33
CA GLN A 106 -4.11 -1.11 13.03
C GLN A 106 -3.32 0.12 13.47
N GLU A 107 -2.41 -0.03 14.43
CA GLU A 107 -1.50 1.03 14.86
C GLU A 107 -0.63 1.55 13.69
N PHE A 108 -0.46 2.86 13.60
CA PHE A 108 0.26 3.52 12.52
C PHE A 108 1.75 3.62 12.81
#